data_AF-A0A942K3S6-F1
#
_entry.id   AF-A0A942K3S6-F1
#
_cell.length_a   1.000
_cell.length_b   1.000
_cell.length_c   1.000
_cell.angle_alpha   90.00
_cell.angle_beta   90.00
_cell.angle_gamma   90.00
#
_symmetry.space_group_name_H-M   'P 1'
#
loop_
_entity.id
_entity.type
_entity.pdbx_description
1 polymer ?
#
loop_
_entity_poly.entity_id
_entity_poly.type
_entity_poly.pdbx_seq_one_letter_code
_entity_poly.pdbx_strand_id
1 'polypeptide(L)' 'KLGIPVIGIVDSNNSPENIDYIIPGNDDSIRAVTLYCQTASAAVLEAKAVRMDAANKADEFVEEMVAEG' A
#
# COMPACT_ATOMS: atom_id res chain seq x y z
N LYS A 1 2.01 22.49 4.82
CA LYS A 1 1.81 21.04 4.58
C LYS A 1 1.52 20.82 3.09
N LEU A 2 2.14 19.83 2.45
CA LEU A 2 2.09 19.60 1.00
C LEU A 2 0.89 18.75 0.53
N GLY A 3 -0.07 18.42 1.42
CA GLY A 3 -1.23 17.59 1.08
C GLY A 3 -0.89 16.12 0.79
N ILE A 4 0.33 15.68 1.11
CA ILE A 4 0.78 14.30 0.93
C ILE A 4 0.40 13.52 2.18
N PRO A 5 -0.29 12.36 2.04
CA PRO A 5 -0.61 11.51 3.17
C PRO A 5 0.66 10.91 3.78
N VAL A 6 0.79 11.00 5.10
CA VAL A 6 1.94 10.50 5.87
C VAL A 6 1.51 9.30 6.70
N ILE A 7 2.20 8.18 6.50
CA ILE A 7 2.07 6.97 7.31
C ILE A 7 3.33 6.86 8.17
N GLY A 8 3.18 6.67 9.48
CA GLY A 8 4.30 6.63 10.42
C GLY A 8 4.18 5.50 11.44
N ILE A 9 5.32 4.89 11.76
CA ILE A 9 5.45 3.94 12.87
C ILE A 9 5.73 4.75 14.14
N VAL A 10 4.97 4.53 15.20
CA VAL A 10 5.07 5.31 16.45
C VAL A 10 5.25 4.38 17.64
N ASP A 11 6.37 4.52 18.35
CA ASP A 11 6.64 3.91 19.66
C ASP A 11 6.44 4.94 20.80
N SER A 12 6.59 4.50 22.04
CA SER A 12 6.46 5.23 23.30
C SER A 12 7.29 6.53 23.41
N ASN A 13 8.34 6.67 22.59
CA ASN A 13 9.20 7.86 22.55
C ASN A 13 8.90 8.81 21.37
N ASN A 14 7.97 8.46 20.47
CA ASN A 14 7.66 9.21 19.26
C ASN A 14 6.27 9.88 19.34
N SER A 15 6.18 11.11 18.84
CA SER A 15 4.91 11.86 18.81
C SER A 15 4.12 11.52 17.54
N PRO A 16 2.80 11.24 17.65
CA PRO A 16 1.94 11.03 16.49
C PRO A 16 1.60 12.32 15.73
N GLU A 17 2.12 13.47 16.15
CA GLU A 17 1.86 14.75 15.50
C GLU A 17 2.30 14.75 14.03
N ASN A 18 1.42 15.24 13.15
CA ASN A 18 1.64 15.32 11.69
C ASN A 18 1.72 13.99 10.94
N ILE A 19 1.24 12.90 11.55
CA ILE A 19 1.02 11.62 10.87
C ILE A 19 -0.47 11.46 10.60
N ASP A 20 -0.83 11.13 9.36
CA ASP A 20 -2.23 10.91 8.96
C ASP A 20 -2.69 9.49 9.31
N TYR A 21 -1.78 8.52 9.22
CA TYR A 21 -2.03 7.11 9.53
C TYR A 21 -0.93 6.55 10.42
N ILE A 22 -1.32 6.13 11.63
CA ILE A 22 -0.38 5.68 12.66
C ILE A 22 -0.37 4.16 12.75
N ILE A 23 0.84 3.58 12.76
CA ILE A 23 1.07 2.17 13.04
C ILE A 23 1.84 2.09 14.38
N PRO A 24 1.22 1.64 15.48
CA PRO A 24 1.94 1.47 16.73
C PRO A 24 2.96 0.33 16.61
N GLY A 25 4.21 0.57 17.00
CA GLY A 25 5.27 -0.43 16.85
C GLY A 25 6.66 0.09 17.20
N ASN A 26 7.63 -0.83 17.26
CA ASN A 26 9.02 -0.52 17.59
C ASN A 26 9.77 -0.09 16.32
N ASP A 27 10.21 1.16 16.25
CA ASP A 27 11.00 1.71 15.15
C ASP A 27 12.53 1.62 15.36
N ASP A 28 12.98 1.31 16.57
CA ASP A 28 14.41 1.22 16.92
C ASP A 28 15.07 -0.08 16.44
N SER A 29 14.31 -1.16 16.27
CA SER A 29 14.88 -2.47 15.92
C SER A 29 15.02 -2.67 14.41
N ILE A 30 16.22 -3.05 13.96
CA ILE A 30 16.46 -3.47 12.57
C ILE A 30 15.52 -4.60 12.13
N ARG A 31 15.14 -5.50 13.04
CA ARG A 31 14.21 -6.60 12.74
C ARG A 31 12.81 -6.08 12.45
N ALA A 32 12.35 -5.07 13.22
CA ALA A 32 11.05 -4.46 13.02
C ALA A 32 11.03 -3.65 11.72
N VAL A 33 12.03 -2.81 11.48
CA VAL A 33 12.18 -2.06 10.21
C VAL A 33 12.19 -3.00 9.00
N THR A 34 12.95 -4.10 9.07
CA THR A 34 13.00 -5.10 7.99
C THR A 34 11.62 -5.72 7.75
N LEU A 35 10.92 -6.11 8.82
CA LEU A 35 9.56 -6.64 8.73
C LEU A 35 8.61 -5.64 8.05
N TYR A 36 8.61 -4.38 8.48
CA TYR A 36 7.75 -3.35 7.89
C TYR A 36 8.03 -3.15 6.40
N CYS A 37 9.29 -3.04 6.01
CA CYS A 37 9.68 -2.91 4.60
C CYS A 37 9.27 -4.14 3.77
N GLN A 38 9.44 -5.35 4.30
CA GLN A 38 9.06 -6.58 3.62
C GLN A 38 7.54 -6.67 3.45
N THR A 39 6.77 -6.41 4.50
CA THR A 39 5.31 -6.44 4.43
C THR A 39 4.76 -5.36 3.50
N ALA A 40 5.30 -4.14 3.56
CA ALA A 40 4.89 -3.05 2.66
C ALA A 40 5.20 -3.38 1.20
N SER A 41 6.38 -3.92 0.91
CA SER A 41 6.74 -4.31 -0.46
C SER A 41 5.87 -5.45 -0.98
N ALA A 42 5.60 -6.47 -0.17
CA ALA A 42 4.69 -7.57 -0.51
C ALA A 42 3.28 -7.06 -0.82
N ALA A 43 2.71 -6.21 0.03
CA ALA A 43 1.38 -5.63 -0.17
C ALA A 43 1.30 -4.80 -1.47
N VAL A 44 2.34 -4.02 -1.78
CA VAL A 44 2.39 -3.24 -3.03
C VAL A 44 2.46 -4.16 -4.25
N LEU A 45 3.21 -5.25 -4.19
CA LEU A 45 3.30 -6.21 -5.29
C LEU A 45 1.97 -6.95 -5.51
N GLU A 46 1.32 -7.39 -4.43
CA GLU A 46 0.00 -8.00 -4.48
C GLU A 46 -1.04 -7.04 -5.06
N ALA A 47 -1.09 -5.79 -4.58
CA ALA A 47 -1.99 -4.78 -5.10
C ALA A 47 -1.77 -4.48 -6.59
N LYS A 48 -0.50 -4.48 -7.04
CA LYS A 48 -0.18 -4.33 -8.47
C LYS A 48 -0.69 -5.51 -9.30
N ALA A 49 -0.51 -6.74 -8.83
CA ALA A 49 -1.01 -7.93 -9.51
C ALA A 49 -2.53 -7.90 -9.64
N VAL A 50 -3.24 -7.64 -8.52
CA VAL A 50 -4.71 -7.51 -8.52
C VAL A 50 -5.19 -6.41 -9.45
N ARG A 51 -4.49 -5.26 -9.48
CA ARG A 51 -4.83 -4.15 -10.40
C ARG A 51 -4.62 -4.52 -11.86
N MET A 52 -3.55 -5.26 -12.19
CA MET A 52 -3.31 -5.74 -13.55
C MET A 52 -4.38 -6.75 -13.96
N ASP A 53 -4.73 -7.70 -13.10
CA ASP A 53 -5.79 -8.67 -13.36
C ASP A 53 -7.15 -7.99 -13.57
N ALA A 54 -7.47 -6.98 -12.75
CA ALA A 54 -8.69 -6.18 -12.92
C ALA A 54 -8.69 -5.38 -14.23
N ALA A 55 -7.54 -4.83 -14.63
CA ALA A 55 -7.40 -4.10 -15.89
C ALA A 55 -7.55 -5.03 -17.10
N ASN A 56 -6.91 -6.20 -17.08
CA ASN A 56 -7.01 -7.20 -18.14
C ASN A 56 -8.45 -7.72 -18.29
N LYS A 57 -9.13 -8.01 -17.18
CA LYS A 57 -10.55 -8.39 -17.20
C LYS A 57 -11.41 -7.28 -17.80
N ALA A 58 -11.19 -6.02 -17.41
CA ALA A 58 -11.94 -4.91 -17.96
C ALA A 58 -11.75 -4.76 -19.48
N ASP A 59 -10.55 -5.01 -20.00
CA ASP A 59 -10.26 -4.99 -21.43
C ASP A 59 -10.97 -6.14 -22.17
N GLU A 60 -10.92 -7.35 -21.61
CA GLU A 60 -11.64 -8.54 -22.14
C GLU A 60 -13.16 -8.32 -22.21
N PHE A 61 -13.77 -7.74 -21.16
CA PHE A 61 -15.19 -7.37 -21.16
C PHE A 61 -15.55 -6.33 -22.23
N VAL A 62 -14.64 -5.40 -22.54
CA VAL A 62 -14.88 -4.38 -23.57
C VAL A 62 -14.76 -5.00 -24.97
N GLU A 63 -13.76 -5.84 -25.22
CA GLU A 63 -13.60 -6.53 -26.50
C GLU A 63 -14.79 -7.46 -26.82
N GLU A 64 -15.27 -8.24 -25.83
CA GLU A 64 -16.42 -9.14 -26.01
C GLU A 64 -17.71 -8.36 -26.35
N MET A 65 -17.95 -7.23 -25.70
CA MET A 65 -19.12 -6.38 -25.97
C MET A 65 -19.08 -5.69 -27.34
N VAL A 66 -17.89 -5.45 -27.89
CA VAL A 66 -17.71 -4.90 -29.25
C VAL A 66 -17.82 -6.01 -30.32
N ALA A 67 -17.44 -7.24 -29.99
CA ALA A 67 -17.53 -8.38 -30.91
C ALA A 67 -18.96 -8.92 -31.09
N GLU A 68 -19.85 -8.71 -30.10
CA GLU A 68 -21.25 -9.15 -30.15
C GLU A 68 -22.24 -8.09 -30.70
N GLY A 69 -21.78 -6.88 -31.03
CA GLY A 69 -22.60 -5.77 -31.58
C GLY A 69 -22.44 -5.54 -33.07
#